data_AF-A0A836V7Y2-F1
#
_entry.id   AF-A0A836V7Y2-F1
#
_cell.length_a   1.000
_cell.length_b   1.000
_cell.length_c   1.000
_cell.angle_alpha   90.00
_cell.angle_beta   90.00
_cell.angle_gamma   90.00
#
_symmetry.space_group_name_H-M   'P 1'
#
loop_
_entity.id
_entity.type
_entity.pdbx_description
1 polymer ?
#
loop_
_entity_poly.entity_id
_entity_poly.type
_entity_poly.pdbx_seq_one_letter_code
_entity_poly.pdbx_strand_id
1 'polypeptide(L)' 'RNYKIGAELIAACEKWVEDQGFDYITLHTTNLMQTAKAMYERRGYERYPEIDFSPSPDFIVFGYRKKISRK' A
#
# COMPACT_ATOMS: atom_id res chain seq x y z
N ARG A 1 0.62 -0.13 -18.95
CA ARG A 1 1.53 0.33 -17.86
C ARG A 1 2.15 1.68 -18.28
N ASN A 2 2.60 2.53 -17.35
CA ASN A 2 3.21 3.87 -17.59
C ASN A 2 2.31 5.08 -17.91
N TYR A 3 0.98 4.92 -17.98
CA TYR A 3 0.03 6.05 -18.08
C TYR A 3 -0.30 6.72 -16.74
N LYS A 4 0.48 6.46 -15.68
CA LYS A 4 0.24 6.94 -14.30
C LYS A 4 -1.10 6.54 -13.66
N ILE A 5 -1.99 5.83 -14.36
CA ILE A 5 -3.29 5.34 -13.85
C ILE A 5 -3.17 4.65 -12.48
N GLY A 6 -2.15 3.80 -12.28
CA GLY A 6 -1.96 3.15 -10.98
C GLY A 6 -1.62 4.12 -9.84
N ALA A 7 -0.86 5.17 -10.13
CA ALA A 7 -0.57 6.21 -9.14
C ALA A 7 -1.80 7.07 -8.83
N GLU A 8 -2.58 7.41 -9.87
CA GLU A 8 -3.84 8.17 -9.74
C GLU A 8 -4.89 7.40 -8.94
N LEU A 9 -5.06 6.10 -9.21
CA LEU A 9 -5.99 5.25 -8.46
C LEU A 9 -5.64 5.22 -6.97
N ILE A 10 -4.37 4.99 -6.62
CA ILE A 10 -3.96 4.98 -5.22
C ILE A 10 -4.11 6.37 -4.59
N ALA A 11 -3.95 7.46 -5.34
CA ALA A 11 -4.19 8.82 -4.82
C ALA A 11 -5.67 9.05 -4.52
N ALA A 12 -6.57 8.56 -5.39
CA ALA A 12 -8.00 8.60 -5.13
C ALA A 12 -8.39 7.78 -3.89
N CYS A 13 -7.79 6.60 -3.70
CA CYS A 13 -8.00 5.79 -2.50
C CYS A 13 -7.51 6.50 -1.22
N GLU A 14 -6.30 7.06 -1.23
CA GLU A 14 -5.76 7.81 -0.09
C GLU A 14 -6.67 9.00 0.27
N LYS A 15 -7.11 9.77 -0.73
CA LYS A 15 -8.04 10.87 -0.53
C LYS A 15 -9.38 10.39 0.04
N TRP A 16 -9.91 9.27 -0.43
CA TRP A 16 -11.14 8.71 0.11
C TRP A 16 -10.98 8.34 1.59
N VAL A 17 -9.87 7.70 1.96
CA VAL A 17 -9.57 7.33 3.35
C VAL A 17 -9.45 8.57 4.24
N GLU A 18 -8.81 9.65 3.76
CA GLU A 18 -8.78 10.97 4.42
C GLU A 18 -10.19 11.52 4.64
N ASP A 19 -11.01 11.56 3.58
CA ASP A 19 -12.36 12.14 3.61
C ASP A 19 -13.31 11.34 4.53
N GLN A 20 -13.07 10.04 4.72
CA GLN A 20 -13.83 9.19 5.66
C GLN A 20 -13.32 9.26 7.11
N GLY A 21 -12.20 9.93 7.37
CA GLY A 21 -11.64 10.06 8.71
C GLY A 21 -10.97 8.80 9.26
N PHE A 22 -10.53 7.89 8.40
CA PHE A 22 -9.73 6.73 8.80
C PHE A 22 -8.28 7.13 9.11
N ASP A 23 -7.67 6.48 10.10
CA ASP A 23 -6.30 6.78 10.51
C ASP A 23 -5.22 6.14 9.64
N TYR A 24 -5.56 5.06 8.94
CA TYR A 24 -4.61 4.24 8.21
C TYR A 24 -5.23 3.67 6.93
N ILE A 25 -4.38 3.53 5.92
CA ILE A 25 -4.63 2.68 4.74
C ILE A 25 -3.57 1.58 4.72
N THR A 26 -4.00 0.36 4.41
CA THR A 26 -3.12 -0.81 4.30
C THR A 26 -3.19 -1.42 2.92
N LEU A 27 -2.11 -2.08 2.50
CA LEU A 27 -2.07 -2.86 1.27
C LEU A 27 -1.17 -4.07 1.41
N HIS A 28 -1.27 -4.95 0.42
CA HIS A 28 -0.44 -6.14 0.30
C HIS A 28 0.32 -6.13 -1.03
N THR A 29 1.57 -6.55 -1.00
CA THR A 29 2.41 -6.71 -2.20
C THR A 29 3.39 -7.87 -1.99
N THR A 30 4.10 -8.30 -3.04
CA THR A 30 5.03 -9.44 -2.99
C THR A 30 6.46 -8.97 -3.25
N ASN A 31 7.45 -9.83 -2.95
CA ASN A 31 8.86 -9.59 -3.32
C ASN A 31 9.06 -9.49 -4.84
N LEU A 32 8.17 -10.06 -5.66
CA LEU A 32 8.27 -9.99 -7.12
C LEU A 32 7.87 -8.61 -7.66
N MET A 33 7.09 -7.83 -6.88
CA MET A 33 6.50 -6.55 -7.32
C MET A 33 7.35 -5.34 -6.94
N GLN A 34 8.65 -5.36 -7.26
CA GLN A 34 9.62 -4.33 -6.86
C GLN A 34 9.23 -2.91 -7.30
N THR A 35 8.69 -2.72 -8.51
CA THR A 35 8.21 -1.41 -8.98
C THR A 35 7.06 -0.87 -8.13
N ALA A 36 6.12 -1.74 -7.73
CA ALA A 36 4.98 -1.36 -6.90
C ALA A 36 5.45 -1.04 -5.46
N LYS A 37 6.31 -1.88 -4.89
CA LYS A 37 6.94 -1.65 -3.59
C LYS A 37 7.60 -0.27 -3.53
N ALA A 38 8.48 0.03 -4.49
CA ALA A 38 9.15 1.33 -4.54
C ALA A 38 8.16 2.50 -4.72
N MET A 39 7.05 2.31 -5.44
CA MET A 39 6.00 3.32 -5.55
C MET A 39 5.31 3.56 -4.20
N TYR A 40 4.95 2.52 -3.46
CA TYR A 40 4.29 2.64 -2.16
C TYR A 40 5.24 3.28 -1.12
N GLU A 41 6.49 2.86 -1.05
CA GLU A 41 7.48 3.42 -0.13
C GLU A 41 7.70 4.92 -0.36
N ARG A 42 7.81 5.37 -1.62
CA ARG A 42 7.90 6.81 -1.95
C ARG A 42 6.65 7.62 -1.54
N ARG A 43 5.51 6.96 -1.33
CA ARG A 43 4.26 7.58 -0.90
C ARG A 43 4.06 7.56 0.61
N GLY A 44 5.04 7.06 1.37
CA GLY A 44 4.97 6.98 2.83
C GLY A 44 4.27 5.72 3.36
N TYR A 45 4.15 4.68 2.54
CA TYR A 45 3.80 3.36 3.07
C TYR A 45 5.03 2.70 3.69
N GLU A 46 4.86 2.18 4.89
CA GLU A 46 5.90 1.52 5.66
C GLU A 46 5.56 0.04 5.80
N ARG A 47 6.59 -0.80 5.92
CA ARG A 47 6.40 -2.24 6.18
C ARG A 47 5.63 -2.43 7.47
N TYR A 48 4.58 -3.25 7.40
CA TYR A 48 3.76 -3.60 8.54
C TYR A 48 3.61 -5.13 8.62
N PRO A 49 4.59 -5.83 9.23
CA PRO A 49 4.64 -7.29 9.25
C PRO A 49 3.45 -7.96 9.92
N GLU A 50 2.72 -7.24 10.77
CA GLU A 50 1.55 -7.76 11.50
C GLU A 50 0.42 -8.26 10.59
N ILE A 51 0.38 -7.81 9.33
CA ILE A 51 -0.62 -8.26 8.34
C ILE A 51 0.01 -9.06 7.19
N ASP A 52 1.27 -9.50 7.34
CA ASP A 52 1.86 -10.44 6.39
C ASP A 52 1.10 -11.77 6.41
N PHE A 53 1.05 -12.45 5.27
CA PHE A 53 0.49 -13.80 5.21
C PHE A 53 1.17 -14.65 4.13
N SER A 54 1.06 -15.97 4.29
CA SER A 54 1.66 -16.96 3.38
C SER A 54 0.55 -17.80 2.74
N PRO A 55 0.05 -17.48 1.53
CA PRO A 55 -0.96 -18.31 0.86
C PRO A 55 -0.41 -19.69 0.44
N SER A 56 0.92 -19.85 0.36
CA SER A 56 1.61 -21.13 0.21
C SER A 56 2.94 -21.11 0.97
N PRO A 57 3.59 -22.26 1.22
CA PRO A 57 4.83 -22.32 2.01
C PRO A 57 5.97 -21.44 1.50
N ASP A 58 6.08 -21.30 0.17
CA ASP A 58 7.20 -20.58 -0.47
C ASP A 58 6.83 -19.17 -0.96
N PHE A 59 5.65 -18.67 -0.56
CA PHE A 59 5.16 -17.38 -1.04
C PHE A 59 4.64 -16.53 0.11
N ILE A 60 5.36 -15.45 0.40
CA ILE A 60 4.98 -14.47 1.42
C ILE A 60 4.42 -13.22 0.74
N VAL A 61 3.28 -12.76 1.25
CA VAL A 61 2.67 -11.50 0.91
C VAL A 61 2.95 -10.51 2.04
N PHE A 62 3.57 -9.39 1.70
CA PHE A 62 3.99 -8.36 2.64
C PHE A 62 2.92 -7.28 2.80
N GLY A 63 2.59 -7.00 4.06
CA GLY A 63 1.75 -5.91 4.50
C GLY A 63 2.46 -4.55 4.49
N TYR A 64 1.77 -3.51 4.06
CA TYR A 64 2.23 -2.14 4.24
C TYR A 64 1.11 -1.30 4.83
N ARG A 65 1.49 -0.29 5.60
CA ARG A 65 0.57 0.66 6.21
C ARG A 65 1.08 2.08 5.98
N LYS A 66 0.18 2.98 5.64
CA LYS A 66 0.42 4.42 5.63
C LYS A 66 -0.50 5.07 6.65
N LYS A 67 0.05 5.93 7.51
CA LYS A 67 -0.74 6.79 8.37
C LYS A 67 -1.33 7.93 7.53
N ILE A 68 -2.60 8.19 7.71
CA ILE A 68 -3.31 9.25 7.01
C ILE A 68 -3.53 10.40 7.99
N SER A 69 -3.08 11.60 7.60
CA SER A 69 -3.31 12.80 8.41
C SER A 69 -4.76 13.23 8.26
N ARG A 70 -5.47 13.35 9.38
CA ARG A 70 -6.80 13.95 9.41
C ARG A 70 -6.67 15.44 9.08
N LYS A 71 -7.60 15.98 8.28
CA LYS A 71 -7.77 17.43 8.11
C LYS A 71 -8.45 18.05 9.32
#